data_AF-A0A8S3G9W9-F1
#
_entry.id   AF-A0A8S3G9W9-F1
#
_cell.length_a   1.000
_cell.length_b   1.000
_cell.length_c   1.000
_cell.angle_alpha   90.00
_cell.angle_beta   90.00
_cell.angle_gamma   90.00
#
_symmetry.space_group_name_H-M   'P 1'
#
loop_
_entity.id
_entity.type
_entity.pdbx_description
1 polymer ?
#
loop_
_entity_poly.entity_id
_entity_poly.type
_entity_poly.pdbx_seq_one_letter_code
_entity_poly.pdbx_strand_id
1 'polypeptide(L)'
;MVNVTRTTNSLTIHLQATELDILSSLEVITNANKLIQKMRNDDEALKNILLVAEAVVEPFNIDVDQEFNRPYRVRQRSRRIDENPSTAVQLTREAFYLKLFRQILDHLYTAYNDYLQVLNGKL
;
A
#
# COMPACT_ATOMS: atom_id res chain seq x y z
N MET A 1 34.28 35.66 26.36
CA MET A 1 33.95 34.22 26.50
C MET A 1 32.44 33.91 26.46
N VAL A 2 31.55 34.80 26.94
CA VAL A 2 30.08 34.58 27.00
C VAL A 2 29.41 34.30 25.65
N ASN A 3 29.91 34.85 24.54
CA ASN A 3 29.29 34.65 23.21
C ASN A 3 29.46 33.22 22.68
N VAL A 4 30.63 32.59 22.89
CA VAL A 4 30.92 31.24 22.37
C VAL A 4 30.02 30.21 23.02
N THR A 5 29.86 30.27 24.35
CA THR A 5 29.01 29.33 25.11
C THR A 5 27.53 29.47 24.76
N ARG A 6 27.07 30.70 24.49
CA ARG A 6 25.68 30.96 24.09
C ARG A 6 25.40 30.44 22.68
N THR A 7 26.33 30.62 21.75
CA THR A 7 26.22 30.09 20.38
C THR A 7 26.30 28.57 20.35
N THR A 8 27.20 27.96 21.12
CA THR A 8 27.26 26.49 21.20
C THR A 8 25.99 25.92 21.82
N ASN A 9 25.48 26.49 22.92
CA ASN A 9 24.22 26.00 23.52
C ASN A 9 23.03 26.09 22.56
N SER A 10 22.89 27.19 21.82
CA SER A 10 21.81 27.33 20.83
C SER A 10 21.96 26.31 19.70
N LEU A 11 23.17 26.05 19.23
CA LEU A 11 23.45 25.05 18.23
C LEU A 11 23.13 23.64 18.75
N THR A 12 23.50 23.32 19.99
CA THR A 12 23.20 22.02 20.61
C THR A 12 21.69 21.79 20.72
N ILE A 13 20.93 22.81 21.14
CA ILE A 13 19.46 22.73 21.24
C ILE A 13 18.84 22.50 19.85
N HIS A 14 19.32 23.21 18.82
CA HIS A 14 18.83 23.02 17.46
C HIS A 14 19.15 21.62 16.93
N LEU A 15 20.39 21.13 17.13
CA LEU A 15 20.80 19.79 16.72
C LEU A 15 19.97 18.71 17.43
N GLN A 16 19.75 18.84 18.73
CA GLN A 16 18.92 17.91 19.51
C GLN A 16 17.47 17.92 19.03
N ALA A 17 16.90 19.09 18.75
CA ALA A 17 15.54 19.19 18.22
C ALA A 17 15.41 18.53 16.85
N THR A 18 16.38 18.73 15.96
CA THR A 18 16.40 18.08 14.63
C THR A 18 16.58 16.57 14.72
N GLU A 19 17.42 16.07 15.63
CA GLU A 19 17.60 14.63 15.85
C GLU A 19 16.31 13.98 16.40
N LEU A 20 15.61 14.65 17.33
CA LEU A 20 14.34 14.16 17.89
C LEU A 20 13.23 14.08 16.83
N ASP A 21 13.21 15.03 15.90
CA ASP A 21 12.24 15.06 14.80
C ASP A 21 12.51 13.95 13.77
N ILE A 22 13.79 13.67 13.47
CA ILE A 22 14.21 12.55 12.63
C ILE A 22 13.84 11.20 13.29
N LEU A 23 14.11 11.03 14.59
CA LEU A 23 13.76 9.81 15.33
C LEU A 23 12.25 9.57 15.36
N SER A 24 11.47 10.62 15.59
CA SER A 24 10.01 10.56 15.59
C SER A 24 9.49 10.18 14.20
N SER A 25 10.05 10.78 13.14
CA SER A 25 9.72 10.45 11.76
C SER A 25 10.07 9.00 11.39
N LEU A 26 11.21 8.48 11.87
CA LEU A 26 11.61 7.08 11.70
C LEU A 26 10.64 6.12 12.42
N GLU A 27 10.19 6.48 13.62
CA GLU A 27 9.19 5.70 14.36
C GLU A 27 7.85 5.66 13.61
N VAL A 28 7.42 6.76 13.02
CA VAL A 28 6.21 6.82 12.19
C VAL A 28 6.34 5.91 10.96
N ILE A 29 7.46 5.97 10.23
CA ILE A 29 7.68 5.14 9.04
C ILE A 29 7.76 3.66 9.40
N THR A 30 8.44 3.30 10.48
CA THR A 30 8.52 1.90 10.93
C THR A 30 7.18 1.35 11.40
N ASN A 31 6.37 2.16 12.09
CA ASN A 31 5.02 1.77 12.48
C ASN A 31 4.08 1.67 11.28
N ALA A 32 4.18 2.57 10.30
CA ALA A 32 3.45 2.48 9.04
C ALA A 32 3.77 1.17 8.29
N ASN A 33 5.06 0.79 8.22
CA ASN A 33 5.48 -0.48 7.63
C ASN A 33 4.88 -1.71 8.34
N LYS A 34 4.85 -1.71 9.68
CA LYS A 34 4.21 -2.79 10.45
C LYS A 34 2.71 -2.88 10.15
N LEU A 35 2.04 -1.74 10.02
CA LEU A 35 0.61 -1.71 9.66
C LEU A 35 0.37 -2.25 8.25
N ILE A 36 1.18 -1.84 7.27
CA ILE A 36 1.10 -2.34 5.89
C ILE A 36 1.29 -3.86 5.85
N GLN A 37 2.27 -4.40 6.59
CA GLN A 37 2.46 -5.85 6.69
C GLN A 37 1.26 -6.57 7.32
N LYS A 38 0.67 -6.00 8.38
CA LYS A 38 -0.54 -6.57 9.00
C LYS A 38 -1.71 -6.60 8.01
N MET A 39 -1.96 -5.49 7.31
CA MET A 39 -3.01 -5.41 6.29
C MET A 39 -2.78 -6.39 5.14
N ARG A 40 -1.54 -6.61 4.73
CA ARG A 40 -1.19 -7.55 3.67
C ARG A 40 -1.49 -9.00 4.04
N ASN A 41 -1.30 -9.36 5.32
CA ASN A 41 -1.48 -10.72 5.81
C ASN A 41 -2.92 -11.02 6.25
N ASP A 42 -3.79 -10.02 6.27
CA ASP A 42 -5.18 -10.13 6.71
C ASP A 42 -6.14 -10.15 5.51
N ASP A 43 -6.36 -11.35 4.97
CA ASP A 43 -7.24 -11.57 3.82
C ASP A 43 -8.70 -11.25 4.12
N GLU A 44 -9.13 -11.42 5.36
CA GLU A 44 -10.51 -11.14 5.78
C GLU A 44 -10.77 -9.63 5.83
N ALA A 45 -9.82 -8.86 6.39
CA ALA A 45 -9.90 -7.40 6.37
C ALA A 45 -9.93 -6.84 4.93
N LEU A 46 -9.11 -7.37 4.02
CA LEU A 46 -9.10 -6.94 2.62
C LEU A 46 -10.43 -7.25 1.91
N LYS A 47 -11.03 -8.41 2.19
CA LYS A 47 -12.37 -8.75 1.68
C LYS A 47 -13.45 -7.83 2.25
N ASN A 48 -13.38 -7.50 3.53
CA ASN A 48 -14.33 -6.60 4.18
C ASN A 48 -14.28 -5.19 3.56
N ILE A 49 -13.10 -4.71 3.15
CA ILE A 49 -12.98 -3.42 2.43
C ILE A 49 -13.74 -3.46 1.11
N LEU A 50 -13.67 -4.57 0.36
CA LEU A 50 -14.44 -4.75 -0.87
C LEU A 50 -15.95 -4.76 -0.60
N LEU A 51 -16.40 -5.49 0.42
CA LEU A 51 -17.82 -5.54 0.79
C LEU A 51 -18.36 -4.18 1.22
N VAL A 52 -17.58 -3.42 2.00
CA VAL A 52 -17.95 -2.05 2.40
C VAL A 52 -18.00 -1.13 1.18
N ALA A 53 -17.05 -1.23 0.26
CA ALA A 53 -17.06 -0.43 -0.96
C ALA A 53 -18.30 -0.73 -1.82
N GLU A 54 -18.72 -2.00 -1.90
CA GLU A 54 -19.95 -2.39 -2.60
C GLU A 54 -21.20 -1.82 -1.92
N ALA A 55 -21.29 -1.91 -0.59
CA ALA A 55 -22.40 -1.37 0.19
C ALA A 55 -22.52 0.17 0.08
N VAL A 56 -21.40 0.88 -0.12
CA VAL A 56 -21.41 2.34 -0.34
C VAL A 56 -21.96 2.71 -1.72
N VAL A 57 -21.79 1.83 -2.70
CA VAL A 57 -22.18 2.05 -4.10
C VAL A 57 -23.62 1.61 -4.36
N GLU A 58 -24.15 0.68 -3.56
CA GLU A 58 -25.53 0.18 -3.61
C GLU A 58 -26.61 1.31 -3.69
N PRO A 59 -26.57 2.39 -2.88
CA PRO A 59 -27.56 3.46 -2.93
C PRO A 59 -27.56 4.26 -4.24
N PHE A 60 -26.48 4.17 -5.02
CA PHE A 60 -26.36 4.87 -6.30
C PHE A 60 -26.91 4.05 -7.48
N ASN A 61 -27.50 2.86 -7.24
CA ASN A 61 -28.01 1.94 -8.27
C ASN A 61 -26.94 1.59 -9.32
N ILE A 62 -25.68 1.51 -8.93
CA ILE A 62 -24.58 1.10 -9.81
C ILE A 62 -24.38 -0.40 -9.67
N ASP A 63 -24.54 -1.13 -10.77
CA ASP A 63 -24.21 -2.56 -10.83
C ASP A 63 -22.69 -2.72 -10.95
N VAL A 64 -22.06 -3.10 -9.83
CA VAL A 64 -20.61 -3.23 -9.67
C VAL A 64 -20.03 -4.31 -10.60
N ASP A 65 -20.79 -5.37 -10.91
CA ASP A 65 -20.34 -6.43 -11.82
C ASP A 65 -20.41 -6.00 -13.28
N GLN A 66 -21.43 -5.24 -13.67
CA GLN A 66 -21.48 -4.64 -15.00
C GLN A 66 -20.35 -3.63 -15.20
N GLU A 67 -20.10 -2.78 -14.20
CA GLU A 67 -19.06 -1.74 -14.31
C GLU A 67 -17.66 -2.37 -14.32
N PHE A 68 -17.44 -3.47 -13.60
CA PHE A 68 -16.20 -4.26 -13.69
C PHE A 68 -16.01 -4.88 -15.09
N ASN A 69 -17.06 -5.46 -15.67
CA ASN A 69 -16.98 -6.11 -16.98
C ASN A 69 -16.95 -5.12 -18.16
N ARG A 70 -17.29 -3.84 -17.93
CA ARG A 70 -17.35 -2.79 -18.95
C ARG A 70 -15.99 -2.50 -19.62
N PRO A 71 -14.87 -2.29 -18.89
CA PRO A 71 -13.54 -2.16 -19.49
C PRO A 71 -12.96 -3.51 -19.95
N TYR A 72 -13.29 -4.60 -19.25
CA TYR A 72 -12.84 -5.95 -19.59
C TYR A 72 -13.86 -6.66 -20.47
N ARG A 73 -14.04 -6.20 -21.71
CA ARG A 73 -14.79 -6.97 -22.71
C ARG A 73 -14.26 -8.40 -22.74
N VAL A 74 -15.09 -9.37 -22.41
CA VAL A 74 -14.76 -10.81 -22.53
C VAL A 74 -14.23 -11.01 -23.94
N ARG A 75 -12.93 -11.31 -24.08
CA ARG A 75 -12.36 -11.62 -25.40
C ARG A 75 -13.20 -12.77 -25.96
N GLN A 76 -13.75 -12.61 -27.15
CA GLN A 76 -14.31 -13.78 -27.84
C GLN A 76 -13.19 -14.81 -27.94
N ARG A 77 -13.49 -16.03 -27.49
CA ARG A 77 -12.54 -17.15 -27.54
C ARG A 77 -11.94 -17.21 -28.93
N SER A 78 -10.62 -17.32 -29.02
CA SER A 78 -9.99 -17.42 -30.32
C SER A 78 -10.45 -18.73 -30.97
N ARG A 79 -10.69 -18.75 -32.28
CA ARG A 79 -11.15 -19.95 -33.00
C ARG A 79 -10.16 -21.14 -32.93
N ARG A 80 -8.98 -20.97 -32.32
CA ARG A 80 -7.95 -22.00 -32.21
C ARG A 80 -8.16 -22.81 -30.93
N ILE A 81 -8.19 -24.13 -31.11
CA ILE A 81 -8.57 -25.19 -30.17
C ILE A 81 -7.61 -25.34 -28.97
N ASP A 82 -6.63 -24.44 -28.80
CA ASP A 82 -5.61 -24.53 -27.74
C ASP A 82 -6.04 -23.91 -26.39
N GLU A 83 -7.34 -23.67 -26.21
CA GLU A 83 -7.90 -23.29 -24.92
C GLU A 83 -8.23 -24.56 -24.12
N ASN A 84 -7.28 -25.04 -23.32
CA ASN A 84 -7.55 -26.08 -22.32
C ASN A 84 -8.45 -25.46 -21.21
N PRO A 85 -9.78 -25.68 -21.23
CA PRO A 85 -10.71 -24.94 -20.37
C PRO A 85 -10.67 -25.42 -18.92
N SER A 86 -10.07 -26.60 -18.68
CA SER A 86 -9.87 -27.20 -17.37
C SER A 86 -8.83 -26.46 -16.53
N THR A 87 -7.92 -25.72 -17.15
CA THR A 87 -6.86 -24.93 -16.49
C THR A 87 -7.12 -23.42 -16.48
N ALA A 88 -8.19 -22.95 -17.12
CA ALA A 88 -8.52 -21.53 -17.18
C ALA A 88 -9.19 -21.08 -15.87
N VAL A 89 -8.44 -20.40 -15.00
CA VAL A 89 -9.00 -19.77 -13.80
C VAL A 89 -9.93 -18.63 -14.21
N GLN A 90 -11.20 -18.73 -13.86
CA GLN A 90 -12.14 -17.62 -14.02
C GLN A 90 -11.67 -16.46 -13.13
N LEU A 91 -11.38 -15.31 -13.75
CA LEU A 91 -11.00 -14.11 -13.03
C LEU A 91 -12.24 -13.53 -12.34
N THR A 92 -12.40 -13.79 -11.05
CA THR A 92 -13.46 -13.14 -10.25
C THR A 92 -13.05 -11.72 -9.88
N ARG A 93 -14.04 -10.83 -9.74
CA ARG A 93 -13.86 -9.43 -9.30
C ARG A 93 -13.05 -9.35 -8.01
N GLU A 94 -13.41 -10.18 -7.03
CA GLU A 94 -12.75 -10.27 -5.74
C GLU A 94 -11.27 -10.65 -5.88
N ALA A 95 -10.96 -11.72 -6.63
CA ALA A 95 -9.58 -12.15 -6.83
C ALA A 95 -8.73 -11.09 -7.56
N PHE A 96 -9.33 -10.36 -8.49
CA PHE A 96 -8.66 -9.27 -9.20
C PHE A 96 -8.29 -8.12 -8.26
N TYR A 97 -9.24 -7.60 -7.48
CA TYR A 97 -8.97 -6.49 -6.58
C TYR A 97 -8.09 -6.89 -5.40
N LEU A 98 -8.24 -8.09 -4.83
CA LEU A 98 -7.33 -8.59 -3.79
C LEU A 98 -5.87 -8.64 -4.29
N LYS A 99 -5.66 -9.07 -5.54
CA LYS A 99 -4.33 -9.05 -6.17
C LYS A 99 -3.81 -7.63 -6.31
N LEU A 100 -4.63 -6.68 -6.78
CA LEU A 100 -4.23 -5.28 -6.91
C LEU A 100 -3.89 -4.65 -5.56
N PHE A 101 -4.70 -4.88 -4.53
CA PHE A 101 -4.43 -4.40 -3.17
C PHE A 101 -3.09 -4.92 -2.66
N ARG A 102 -2.82 -6.21 -2.83
CA ARG A 102 -1.52 -6.80 -2.45
C ARG A 102 -0.36 -6.17 -3.22
N GLN A 103 -0.51 -5.93 -4.52
CA GLN A 103 0.54 -5.27 -5.32
C GLN A 103 0.83 -3.85 -4.84
N ILE A 104 -0.21 -3.08 -4.50
CA ILE A 104 -0.04 -1.72 -3.96
C ILE A 104 0.64 -1.78 -2.59
N LEU A 105 0.20 -2.67 -1.71
CA LEU A 105 0.82 -2.85 -0.39
C LEU A 105 2.28 -3.29 -0.49
N ASP A 106 2.60 -4.19 -1.43
CA ASP A 106 3.98 -4.62 -1.71
C ASP A 106 4.84 -3.45 -2.22
N HIS A 107 4.29 -2.61 -3.09
CA HIS A 107 4.98 -1.44 -3.60
C HIS A 107 5.23 -0.40 -2.49
N LEU A 108 4.24 -0.13 -1.64
CA LEU A 108 4.40 0.77 -0.51
C LEU A 108 5.41 0.23 0.50
N TYR A 109 5.34 -1.06 0.82
CA TYR A 109 6.28 -1.71 1.73
C TYR A 109 7.71 -1.66 1.21
N THR A 110 7.93 -1.92 -0.08
CA THR A 110 9.27 -1.81 -0.69
C THR A 110 9.78 -0.38 -0.66
N ALA A 111 8.98 0.59 -1.11
CA ALA A 111 9.35 2.01 -1.09
C ALA A 111 9.73 2.49 0.32
N TYR A 112 8.91 2.19 1.34
CA TYR A 112 9.22 2.59 2.73
C TYR A 112 10.47 1.90 3.28
N ASN A 113 10.74 0.64 2.91
CA ASN A 113 11.97 -0.02 3.32
C ASN A 113 13.21 0.57 2.63
N ASP A 114 13.10 0.96 1.36
CA ASP A 114 14.19 1.62 0.65
C ASP A 114 14.52 2.96 1.34
N TYR A 115 13.51 3.75 1.70
CA TYR A 115 13.70 4.98 2.48
C TYR A 115 14.35 4.71 3.85
N LEU A 116 13.94 3.66 4.55
CA LEU A 116 14.57 3.27 5.83
C LEU A 116 16.02 2.81 5.65
N GLN A 117 16.38 2.17 4.54
CA GLN A 117 17.76 1.77 4.28
C GLN A 117 18.67 2.98 4.02
N VAL A 118 18.18 3.95 3.25
CA VAL A 118 18.87 5.23 3.02
C VAL A 118 19.06 5.98 4.34
N LEU A 119 18.02 6.09 5.17
CA LEU A 119 18.09 6.79 6.45
C LEU A 119 19.02 6.12 7.47
N ASN A 120 19.18 4.79 7.41
CA ASN A 120 20.09 4.05 8.28
C ASN A 120 21.55 4.03 7.76
N GLY A 121 21.86 4.76 6.68
CA GLY A 121 23.22 4.86 6.14
C GLY A 121 23.75 3.56 5.55
N LYS A 122 22.87 2.66 5.07
CA LYS A 122 23.25 1.37 4.47
C LYS A 122 23.37 1.42 2.94
N LEU A 123 23.25 2.60 2.34
CA LEU A 123 23.45 2.90 0.92
C LEU A 123 24.34 4.14 0.78
#